data_AF-A0A7Y2MUQ2-F1
#
_entry.id   AF-A0A7Y2MUQ2-F1
#
_cell.length_a   1.000
_cell.length_b   1.000
_cell.length_c   1.000
_cell.angle_alpha   90.00
_cell.angle_beta   90.00
_cell.angle_gamma   90.00
#
_symmetry.space_group_name_H-M   'P 1'
#
loop_
_entity.id
_entity.type
_entity.pdbx_description
1 polymer ?
#
loop_
_entity_poly.entity_id
_entity_poly.type
_entity_poly.pdbx_seq_one_letter_code
_entity_poly.pdbx_strand_id
1 'polypeptide(L)'
;MHAPLAASRILWACTALVAVTLSTELRAQTDVSAPSTSPSSASYDEAPQAPLDPIERLQARIDSGAVTLAFDSITGWLPSVLGALAVPVESQGLVFSRTSLQTDRVAPWAPRAVYFNDDVYIGYVRDGGVMEVAAVRPDGGTEFYTLAQQHTERPRFQRETTTCLMCHEARSMTGGIPGLIVRSVLTDRLGYPIGEVTEGQATERTPFERRWGGWYVSGEAASMGHSANVFSP
;
A
#
# COMPACT_ATOMS: atom_id res chain seq x y z
N MET A 1 -89.94 -40.06 28.13
CA MET A 1 -90.71 -38.91 27.62
C MET A 1 -89.75 -37.74 27.45
N HIS A 2 -89.77 -37.15 26.26
CA HIS A 2 -89.10 -35.93 25.78
C HIS A 2 -87.56 -35.84 25.77
N ALA A 3 -87.05 -35.32 24.64
CA ALA A 3 -85.66 -35.13 24.19
C ALA A 3 -85.43 -33.60 23.95
N PRO A 4 -84.37 -33.10 23.25
CA PRO A 4 -82.91 -33.36 23.20
C PRO A 4 -82.05 -32.04 23.14
N LEU A 5 -80.78 -32.14 22.69
CA LEU A 5 -79.86 -31.15 22.02
C LEU A 5 -78.79 -30.47 22.92
N ALA A 6 -77.53 -30.21 22.54
CA ALA A 6 -76.64 -30.50 21.39
C ALA A 6 -75.19 -30.09 21.83
N ALA A 7 -74.11 -30.84 21.49
CA ALA A 7 -73.02 -30.54 20.50
C ALA A 7 -72.43 -29.10 20.52
N SER A 8 -71.16 -28.75 20.23
CA SER A 8 -69.88 -29.43 19.91
C SER A 8 -68.83 -28.32 19.57
N ARG A 9 -67.60 -28.44 20.10
CA ARG A 9 -66.25 -28.11 19.54
C ARG A 9 -65.85 -26.70 18.98
N ILE A 10 -64.51 -26.48 19.11
CA ILE A 10 -63.51 -25.76 18.26
C ILE A 10 -63.06 -24.32 18.63
N LEU A 11 -61.88 -24.28 19.28
CA LEU A 11 -60.61 -23.54 19.08
C LEU A 11 -60.43 -22.37 18.07
N TRP A 12 -59.50 -21.45 18.47
CA TRP A 12 -58.68 -20.44 17.75
C TRP A 12 -59.06 -18.94 17.81
N ALA A 13 -58.03 -18.16 18.18
CA ALA A 13 -57.55 -16.90 17.57
C ALA A 13 -57.50 -15.64 18.46
N CYS A 14 -56.26 -15.22 18.72
CA CYS A 14 -55.69 -13.88 18.61
C CYS A 14 -56.57 -12.66 18.94
N THR A 15 -56.12 -11.85 19.91
CA THR A 15 -56.30 -10.40 19.80
C THR A 15 -55.11 -9.67 20.40
N ALA A 16 -54.44 -8.90 19.55
CA ALA A 16 -53.33 -8.03 19.84
C ALA A 16 -53.79 -6.86 20.71
N LEU A 17 -53.01 -6.51 21.74
CA LEU A 17 -53.15 -5.23 22.43
C LEU A 17 -52.04 -4.30 21.91
N VAL A 18 -52.40 -3.48 20.93
CA VAL A 18 -51.59 -2.34 20.51
C VAL A 18 -52.01 -1.17 21.39
N ALA A 19 -51.15 -0.78 22.34
CA ALA A 19 -51.27 0.49 23.04
C ALA A 19 -50.35 1.50 22.35
N VAL A 20 -50.90 2.28 21.41
CA VAL A 20 -50.24 3.48 20.89
C VAL A 20 -50.50 4.61 21.88
N THR A 21 -49.49 4.99 22.65
CA THR A 21 -49.49 6.27 23.37
C THR A 21 -48.84 7.33 22.49
N LEU A 22 -49.64 8.25 21.94
CA LEU A 22 -49.16 9.50 21.35
C LEU A 22 -48.52 10.35 22.46
N SER A 23 -47.22 10.58 22.38
CA SER A 23 -46.55 11.64 23.12
C SER A 23 -45.71 12.43 22.14
N THR A 24 -46.28 13.53 21.67
CA THR A 24 -45.61 14.57 20.90
C THR A 24 -44.68 15.34 21.83
N GLU A 25 -43.42 14.96 21.90
CA GLU A 25 -42.36 15.87 22.36
C GLU A 25 -41.61 16.41 21.13
N LEU A 26 -42.09 17.55 20.64
CA LEU A 26 -41.36 18.39 19.71
C LEU A 26 -40.23 19.08 20.48
N ARG A 27 -39.07 18.41 20.59
CA ARG A 27 -37.83 19.07 21.01
C ARG A 27 -37.18 19.68 19.77
N ALA A 28 -37.33 20.99 19.63
CA ALA A 28 -36.47 21.80 18.78
C ALA A 28 -35.04 21.72 19.32
N GLN A 29 -34.20 20.90 18.71
CA GLN A 29 -32.75 21.00 18.86
C GLN A 29 -32.25 21.94 17.76
N THR A 30 -32.09 23.21 18.12
CA THR A 30 -31.17 24.09 17.42
C THR A 30 -29.76 23.58 17.73
N ASP A 31 -29.20 22.76 16.84
CA ASP A 31 -27.76 22.57 16.83
C ASP A 31 -27.14 23.88 16.36
N VAL A 32 -26.70 24.65 17.35
CA VAL A 32 -25.79 25.77 17.19
C VAL A 32 -24.52 25.20 16.59
N SER A 33 -24.27 25.46 15.31
CA SER A 33 -22.99 25.23 14.67
C SER A 33 -21.90 25.88 15.51
N ALA A 34 -21.18 25.09 16.30
CA ALA A 34 -19.94 25.51 16.90
C ALA A 34 -19.00 25.89 15.75
N PRO A 35 -18.39 27.09 15.73
CA PRO A 35 -17.40 27.40 14.74
C PRO A 35 -16.24 26.41 14.92
N SER A 36 -16.08 25.51 13.95
CA SER A 36 -14.84 24.78 13.78
C SER A 36 -13.77 25.83 13.57
N THR A 37 -12.99 26.09 14.61
CA THR A 37 -11.69 26.75 14.48
C THR A 37 -10.78 25.75 13.78
N SER A 38 -10.97 25.61 12.47
CA SER A 38 -9.90 25.18 11.58
C SER A 38 -8.70 26.05 11.94
N PRO A 39 -7.49 25.50 12.14
CA PRO A 39 -6.31 26.33 12.32
C PRO A 39 -6.27 27.27 11.13
N SER A 40 -6.40 28.56 11.42
CA SER A 40 -6.41 29.64 10.44
C SER A 40 -5.23 29.43 9.51
N SER A 41 -5.48 29.59 8.20
CA SER A 41 -4.45 29.69 7.17
C SER A 41 -3.35 30.66 7.62
N ALA A 42 -2.31 30.12 8.24
CA ALA A 42 -1.06 30.82 8.38
C ALA A 42 -0.60 31.11 6.95
N SER A 43 -0.38 32.40 6.67
CA SER A 43 0.16 32.89 5.41
C SER A 43 1.37 32.03 5.02
N TYR A 44 1.29 31.39 3.85
CA TYR A 44 2.36 30.62 3.21
C TYR A 44 3.49 31.51 2.68
N ASP A 45 3.70 32.70 3.26
CA ASP A 45 4.63 33.67 2.67
C ASP A 45 6.09 33.45 3.09
N GLU A 46 6.38 32.59 4.06
CA GLU A 46 7.76 32.12 4.29
C GLU A 46 7.80 30.87 5.19
N ALA A 47 7.19 29.77 4.73
CA ALA A 47 7.48 28.48 5.36
C ALA A 47 8.96 28.14 5.08
N PRO A 48 9.77 27.76 6.09
CA PRO A 48 11.08 27.20 5.85
C PRO A 48 10.96 26.09 4.81
N GLN A 49 11.81 26.13 3.78
CA GLN A 49 11.76 25.15 2.70
C GLN A 49 11.83 23.75 3.32
N ALA A 50 10.77 22.97 3.09
CA ALA A 50 10.64 21.65 3.68
C ALA A 50 11.91 20.83 3.42
N PRO A 51 12.40 20.04 4.39
CA PRO A 51 13.61 19.26 4.21
C PRO A 51 13.52 18.41 2.95
N LEU A 52 14.50 18.56 2.06
CA LEU A 52 14.57 17.76 0.82
C LEU A 52 14.62 16.27 1.17
N ASP A 53 13.93 15.44 0.39
CA ASP A 53 14.02 13.99 0.53
C ASP A 53 15.39 13.47 0.01
N PRO A 54 15.78 12.21 0.32
CA PRO A 54 17.05 11.65 -0.14
C PRO A 54 17.29 11.69 -1.66
N ILE A 55 16.24 11.58 -2.47
CA ILE A 55 16.30 11.57 -3.93
C ILE A 55 16.48 12.98 -4.47
N GLU A 56 15.79 13.98 -3.92
CA GLU A 56 16.01 15.39 -4.25
C GLU A 56 17.46 15.81 -3.94
N ARG A 57 17.98 15.40 -2.77
CA ARG A 57 19.39 15.65 -2.39
C ARG A 57 20.36 14.98 -3.37
N LEU A 58 20.09 13.74 -3.78
CA LEU A 58 20.91 13.05 -4.77
C LEU A 58 20.83 13.73 -6.13
N GLN A 59 19.64 14.12 -6.59
CA GLN A 59 19.46 14.80 -7.87
C GLN A 59 20.24 16.13 -7.92
N ALA A 60 20.20 16.92 -6.85
CA ALA A 60 20.97 18.17 -6.77
C ALA A 60 22.50 17.93 -6.86
N ARG A 61 22.98 16.84 -6.27
CA ARG A 61 24.40 16.44 -6.37
C ARG A 61 24.77 15.96 -7.77
N ILE A 62 23.88 15.28 -8.48
CA ILE A 62 24.07 14.89 -9.88
C ILE A 62 24.09 16.14 -10.78
N ASP A 63 23.12 17.05 -10.60
CA ASP A 63 22.98 18.25 -11.42
C ASP A 63 24.16 19.21 -11.30
N SER A 64 24.72 19.32 -10.09
CA SER A 64 25.93 20.11 -9.79
C SER A 64 27.24 19.42 -10.20
N GLY A 65 27.21 18.13 -10.55
CA GLY A 65 28.40 17.33 -10.84
C GLY A 65 29.19 16.90 -9.60
N ALA A 66 28.66 17.10 -8.39
CA ALA A 66 29.25 16.62 -7.15
C ALA A 66 29.20 15.09 -7.02
N VAL A 67 28.29 14.44 -7.74
CA VAL A 67 28.20 12.98 -7.89
C VAL A 67 28.03 12.64 -9.35
N THR A 68 28.73 11.60 -9.80
CA THR A 68 28.50 10.95 -11.10
C THR A 68 28.09 9.53 -10.83
N LEU A 69 26.94 9.12 -11.37
CA LEU A 69 26.49 7.73 -11.33
C LEU A 69 27.16 6.96 -12.47
N ALA A 70 27.56 5.72 -12.20
CA ALA A 70 28.10 4.82 -13.21
C ALA A 70 26.98 3.94 -13.76
N PHE A 71 26.89 3.83 -15.09
CA PHE A 71 25.97 2.93 -15.77
C PHE A 71 26.62 1.56 -15.95
N ASP A 72 26.00 0.53 -15.40
CA ASP A 72 26.39 -0.86 -15.60
C ASP A 72 25.64 -1.45 -16.81
N SER A 73 26.35 -2.22 -17.65
CA SER A 73 25.75 -2.76 -18.88
C SER A 73 24.68 -3.83 -18.65
N ILE A 74 24.59 -4.39 -17.44
CA ILE A 74 23.65 -5.48 -17.09
C ILE A 74 22.53 -4.94 -16.20
N THR A 75 22.89 -4.14 -15.21
CA THR A 75 22.01 -3.68 -14.12
C THR A 75 21.69 -2.19 -14.20
N GLY A 76 22.20 -1.50 -15.22
CA GLY A 76 21.96 -0.09 -15.49
C GLY A 76 22.44 0.78 -14.33
N TRP A 77 21.57 1.62 -13.78
CA TRP A 77 21.94 2.53 -12.70
C TRP A 77 21.98 1.89 -11.32
N LEU A 78 21.50 0.64 -11.18
CA LEU A 78 21.24 0.04 -9.87
C LEU A 78 22.45 0.10 -8.91
N PRO A 79 23.67 -0.38 -9.26
CA PRO A 79 24.75 -0.43 -8.29
C PRO A 79 25.19 0.95 -7.81
N SER A 80 25.26 1.93 -8.73
CA SER A 80 25.69 3.28 -8.40
C SER A 80 24.62 4.06 -7.62
N VAL A 81 23.34 3.83 -7.90
CA VAL A 81 22.23 4.39 -7.11
C VAL A 81 22.20 3.83 -5.70
N LEU A 82 22.33 2.51 -5.52
CA LEU A 82 22.39 1.89 -4.19
C LEU A 82 23.57 2.45 -3.38
N GLY A 83 24.75 2.56 -3.99
CA GLY A 83 25.92 3.16 -3.35
C GLY A 83 25.74 4.63 -2.99
N ALA A 84 25.17 5.44 -3.89
CA ALA A 84 24.97 6.87 -3.68
C ALA A 84 23.93 7.18 -2.59
N LEU A 85 22.96 6.28 -2.38
CA LEU A 85 21.91 6.38 -1.37
C LEU A 85 22.21 5.58 -0.10
N ALA A 86 23.37 4.92 -0.02
CA ALA A 86 23.74 4.03 1.07
C ALA A 86 22.66 2.96 1.35
N VAL A 87 22.10 2.37 0.29
CA VAL A 87 21.18 1.24 0.39
C VAL A 87 21.99 -0.06 0.36
N PRO A 88 21.97 -0.88 1.42
CA PRO A 88 22.75 -2.12 1.46
C PRO A 88 22.25 -3.12 0.42
N VAL A 89 23.16 -3.79 -0.28
CA VAL A 89 22.80 -4.80 -1.29
C VAL A 89 22.17 -6.03 -0.63
N GLU A 90 22.59 -6.35 0.59
CA GLU A 90 22.07 -7.43 1.43
C GLU A 90 20.63 -7.21 1.91
N SER A 91 20.07 -5.99 1.75
CA SER A 91 18.64 -5.73 2.02
C SER A 91 17.69 -6.37 1.00
N GLN A 92 18.24 -6.98 -0.07
CA GLN A 92 17.48 -7.51 -1.19
C GLN A 92 16.35 -8.46 -0.75
N GLY A 93 15.11 -8.09 -1.08
CA GLY A 93 13.94 -8.96 -1.13
C GLY A 93 13.52 -9.24 -2.57
N LEU A 94 13.01 -10.45 -2.84
CA LEU A 94 12.52 -10.82 -4.16
C LEU A 94 11.00 -11.01 -4.14
N VAL A 95 10.32 -10.32 -5.05
CA VAL A 95 8.86 -10.30 -5.21
C VAL A 95 8.52 -10.89 -6.57
N PHE A 96 7.83 -12.03 -6.59
CA PHE A 96 7.36 -12.63 -7.83
C PHE A 96 5.93 -12.23 -8.18
N SER A 97 5.18 -11.68 -7.23
CA SER A 97 3.82 -11.23 -7.49
C SER A 97 3.80 -10.04 -8.45
N ARG A 98 2.87 -10.07 -9.41
CA ARG A 98 2.61 -8.98 -10.37
C ARG A 98 1.83 -7.85 -9.72
N THR A 99 2.43 -7.22 -8.71
CA THR A 99 1.85 -6.14 -7.90
C THR A 99 2.66 -4.85 -8.00
N SER A 100 3.57 -4.75 -8.99
CA SER A 100 4.41 -3.58 -9.24
C SER A 100 3.88 -2.74 -10.40
N LEU A 101 4.51 -1.59 -10.65
CA LEU A 101 4.27 -0.78 -11.86
C LEU A 101 4.57 -1.57 -13.15
N GLN A 102 5.51 -2.52 -13.09
CA GLN A 102 6.02 -3.28 -14.22
C GLN A 102 5.42 -4.69 -14.29
N THR A 103 4.08 -4.81 -14.17
CA THR A 103 3.35 -6.10 -14.09
C THR A 103 3.70 -7.08 -15.19
N ASP A 104 3.98 -6.59 -16.40
CA ASP A 104 4.22 -7.42 -17.59
C ASP A 104 5.62 -8.03 -17.63
N ARG A 105 6.52 -7.57 -16.74
CA ARG A 105 7.92 -8.01 -16.67
C ARG A 105 8.23 -8.82 -15.41
N VAL A 106 7.32 -8.84 -14.44
CA VAL A 106 7.48 -9.60 -13.20
C VAL A 106 6.83 -10.96 -13.34
N ALA A 107 7.55 -12.01 -12.97
CA ALA A 107 7.05 -13.38 -12.93
C ALA A 107 7.84 -14.20 -11.89
N PRO A 108 7.38 -15.41 -11.53
CA PRO A 108 8.15 -16.30 -10.66
C PRO A 108 9.58 -16.54 -11.16
N TRP A 109 9.79 -16.76 -12.46
CA TRP A 109 11.11 -16.95 -13.05
C TRP A 109 11.88 -15.63 -13.33
N ALA A 110 11.24 -14.49 -13.13
CA ALA A 110 11.82 -13.15 -13.33
C ALA A 110 11.27 -12.19 -12.25
N PRO A 111 11.63 -12.38 -10.97
CA PRO A 111 11.09 -11.59 -9.88
C PRO A 111 11.62 -10.16 -9.91
N ARG A 112 10.84 -9.23 -9.34
CA ARG A 112 11.31 -7.89 -8.99
C ARG A 112 12.17 -7.99 -7.73
N ALA A 113 13.29 -7.29 -7.72
CA ALA A 113 14.06 -7.05 -6.51
C ALA A 113 13.61 -5.75 -5.83
N VAL A 114 13.54 -5.74 -4.51
CA VAL A 114 13.38 -4.55 -3.68
C VAL A 114 14.58 -4.47 -2.76
N TYR A 115 15.26 -3.32 -2.77
CA TYR A 115 16.33 -2.98 -1.84
C TYR A 115 15.86 -1.82 -0.98
N PHE A 116 16.32 -1.73 0.26
CA PHE A 116 15.87 -0.67 1.16
C PHE A 116 16.90 -0.31 2.23
N ASN A 117 16.81 0.92 2.69
CA ASN A 117 17.25 1.35 4.01
C ASN A 117 16.09 2.07 4.71
N ASP A 118 16.35 2.77 5.80
CA ASP A 118 15.30 3.44 6.58
C ASP A 118 14.60 4.58 5.81
N ASP A 119 15.26 5.17 4.82
CA ASP A 119 14.80 6.38 4.14
C ASP A 119 14.31 6.13 2.69
N VAL A 120 14.82 5.08 2.02
CA VAL A 120 14.57 4.84 0.59
C VAL A 120 14.37 3.37 0.28
N TYR A 121 13.40 3.10 -0.59
CA TYR A 121 13.13 1.79 -1.20
C TYR A 121 13.36 1.87 -2.70
N ILE A 122 14.10 0.89 -3.24
CA ILE A 122 14.47 0.79 -4.66
C ILE A 122 13.91 -0.51 -5.23
N GLY A 123 12.94 -0.40 -6.12
CA GLY A 123 12.43 -1.50 -6.95
C GLY A 123 13.23 -1.62 -8.25
N TYR A 124 13.69 -2.83 -8.55
CA TYR A 124 14.42 -3.16 -9.77
C TYR A 124 13.83 -4.41 -10.43
N VAL A 125 13.49 -4.29 -11.71
CA VAL A 125 13.07 -5.41 -12.55
C VAL A 125 14.13 -5.63 -13.61
N ARG A 126 14.59 -6.88 -13.75
CA ARG A 126 15.54 -7.23 -14.82
C ARG A 126 14.92 -6.91 -16.17
N ASP A 127 15.69 -6.27 -17.04
CA ASP A 127 15.22 -5.77 -18.35
C ASP A 127 14.03 -4.81 -18.24
N GLY A 128 13.81 -4.22 -17.05
CA GLY A 128 12.82 -3.18 -16.81
C GLY A 128 13.23 -1.86 -17.44
N GLY A 129 12.25 -1.06 -17.87
CA GLY A 129 12.52 0.26 -18.47
C GLY A 129 12.90 1.31 -17.43
N VAL A 130 12.55 1.07 -16.16
CA VAL A 130 12.73 2.00 -15.05
C VAL A 130 13.11 1.28 -13.76
N MET A 131 13.87 1.96 -12.91
CA MET A 131 13.90 1.71 -11.47
C MET A 131 12.73 2.46 -10.83
N GLU A 132 12.06 1.79 -9.90
CA GLU A 132 11.00 2.36 -9.06
C GLU A 132 11.63 2.82 -7.75
N VAL A 133 11.26 4.00 -7.25
CA VAL A 133 11.86 4.56 -6.03
C VAL A 133 10.76 5.13 -5.14
N ALA A 134 10.82 4.83 -3.85
CA ALA A 134 10.00 5.46 -2.83
C ALA A 134 10.93 6.06 -1.77
N ALA A 135 10.78 7.36 -1.51
CA ALA A 135 11.62 8.12 -0.61
C ALA A 135 10.78 8.69 0.53
N VAL A 136 11.11 8.33 1.77
CA VAL A 136 10.42 8.81 2.96
C VAL A 136 10.88 10.23 3.26
N ARG A 137 9.93 11.16 3.42
CA ARG A 137 10.24 12.52 3.81
C ARG A 137 10.40 12.62 5.33
N PRO A 138 11.37 13.39 5.84
CA PRO A 138 11.52 13.61 7.28
C PRO A 138 10.31 14.27 7.95
N ASP A 139 9.52 15.03 7.19
CA ASP A 139 8.44 15.89 7.67
C ASP A 139 7.04 15.49 7.17
N GLY A 140 6.91 14.38 6.44
CA GLY A 140 5.68 14.08 5.72
C GLY A 140 5.53 12.63 5.25
N GLY A 141 4.81 12.46 4.15
CA GLY A 141 4.56 11.17 3.51
C GLY A 141 5.74 10.67 2.66
N THR A 142 5.47 9.64 1.87
CA THR A 142 6.44 9.07 0.92
C THR A 142 6.29 9.70 -0.46
N GLU A 143 7.41 10.09 -1.06
CA GLU A 143 7.46 10.57 -2.44
C GLU A 143 7.91 9.44 -3.36
N PHE A 144 7.35 9.39 -4.57
CA PHE A 144 7.60 8.32 -5.52
C PHE A 144 8.30 8.85 -6.76
N TYR A 145 9.27 8.10 -7.25
CA TYR A 145 10.06 8.46 -8.42
C TYR A 145 10.28 7.25 -9.32
N THR A 146 10.59 7.53 -10.58
CA THR A 146 11.17 6.57 -11.51
C THR A 146 12.50 7.07 -12.03
N LEU A 147 13.41 6.13 -12.33
CA LEU A 147 14.66 6.42 -13.02
C LEU A 147 14.80 5.51 -14.24
N ALA A 148 14.78 6.10 -15.43
CA ALA A 148 14.93 5.36 -16.69
C ALA A 148 16.23 4.57 -16.74
N GLN A 149 16.16 3.30 -17.12
CA GLN A 149 17.31 2.41 -17.31
C GLN A 149 17.94 2.62 -18.69
N GLN A 150 18.24 3.87 -19.01
CA GLN A 150 18.92 4.27 -20.24
C GLN A 150 20.17 5.06 -19.88
N HIS A 151 21.27 4.78 -20.55
CA HIS A 151 22.52 5.49 -20.33
C HIS A 151 22.40 6.93 -20.84
N THR A 152 22.58 7.88 -19.94
CA THR A 152 22.61 9.31 -20.20
C THR A 152 23.73 9.94 -19.39
N GLU A 153 24.23 11.10 -19.82
CA GLU A 153 25.30 11.80 -19.09
C GLU A 153 24.86 12.26 -17.69
N ARG A 154 23.57 12.61 -17.56
CA ARG A 154 22.95 13.07 -16.31
C ARG A 154 21.61 12.38 -16.12
N PRO A 155 21.55 11.26 -15.40
CA PRO A 155 20.29 10.61 -15.06
C PRO A 155 19.38 11.55 -14.26
N ARG A 156 18.08 11.43 -14.50
CA ARG A 156 17.03 12.25 -13.86
C ARG A 156 16.02 11.34 -13.18
N PHE A 157 15.84 11.53 -11.87
CA PHE A 157 14.71 10.97 -11.14
C PHE A 157 13.46 11.76 -11.51
N GLN A 158 12.50 11.11 -12.13
CA GLN A 158 11.21 11.70 -12.46
C GLN A 158 10.24 11.42 -11.32
N ARG A 159 9.75 12.48 -10.66
CA ARG A 159 8.70 12.34 -9.65
C ARG A 159 7.43 11.83 -10.31
N GLU A 160 6.79 10.88 -9.65
CA GLU A 160 5.57 10.25 -10.10
C GLU A 160 4.40 10.61 -9.18
N THR A 161 3.46 11.39 -9.72
CA THR A 161 2.33 11.97 -8.98
C THR A 161 0.99 11.39 -9.39
N THR A 162 0.98 10.36 -10.26
CA THR A 162 -0.25 9.74 -10.75
C THR A 162 -0.25 8.24 -10.55
N THR A 163 0.55 7.50 -11.32
CA THR A 163 0.43 6.05 -11.43
C THR A 163 0.77 5.33 -10.14
N CYS A 164 1.84 5.77 -9.45
CA CYS A 164 2.21 5.23 -8.15
C CYS A 164 1.15 5.55 -7.08
N LEU A 165 0.61 6.77 -7.09
CA LEU A 165 -0.35 7.23 -6.07
C LEU A 165 -1.70 6.52 -6.15
N MET A 166 -2.05 5.92 -7.29
CA MET A 166 -3.26 5.07 -7.41
C MET A 166 -3.33 3.98 -6.35
N CYS A 167 -2.17 3.43 -5.94
CA CYS A 167 -2.08 2.42 -4.88
C CYS A 167 -1.50 2.99 -3.58
N HIS A 168 -0.53 3.90 -3.68
CA HIS A 168 0.24 4.39 -2.54
C HIS A 168 -0.42 5.56 -1.79
N GLU A 169 -1.51 6.14 -2.30
CA GLU A 169 -2.34 7.14 -1.62
C GLU A 169 -3.80 6.64 -1.43
N ALA A 170 -4.05 5.36 -1.70
CA ALA A 170 -5.39 4.81 -1.56
C ALA A 170 -5.82 4.78 -0.08
N ARG A 171 -7.02 5.30 0.23
CA ARG A 171 -7.56 5.31 1.61
C ARG A 171 -7.62 3.92 2.25
N SER A 172 -7.88 2.89 1.46
CA SER A 172 -7.91 1.49 1.90
C SER A 172 -6.53 0.92 2.25
N MET A 173 -5.45 1.57 1.81
CA MET A 173 -4.07 1.08 1.92
C MET A 173 -3.25 1.94 2.89
N THR A 174 -3.24 3.26 2.67
CA THR A 174 -2.37 4.21 3.38
C THR A 174 -3.14 5.32 4.08
N GLY A 175 -4.46 5.17 4.22
CA GLY A 175 -5.31 6.16 4.90
C GLY A 175 -5.52 7.47 4.13
N GLY A 176 -5.08 7.54 2.87
CA GLY A 176 -5.20 8.73 2.03
C GLY A 176 -3.98 9.65 2.08
N ILE A 177 -2.86 9.16 2.65
CA ILE A 177 -1.58 9.86 2.68
C ILE A 177 -0.59 9.03 1.87
N PRO A 178 0.22 9.63 0.97
CA PRO A 178 1.25 8.89 0.22
C PRO A 178 2.16 8.09 1.16
N GLY A 179 2.21 6.77 0.97
CA GLY A 179 2.89 5.87 1.91
C GLY A 179 3.29 4.53 1.29
N LEU A 180 4.16 3.82 2.01
CA LEU A 180 4.63 2.50 1.65
C LEU A 180 3.54 1.45 1.89
N ILE A 181 3.47 0.47 1.00
CA ILE A 181 2.55 -0.68 1.12
C ILE A 181 3.37 -1.96 0.99
N VAL A 182 3.03 -2.96 1.81
CA VAL A 182 3.56 -4.31 1.70
C VAL A 182 2.37 -5.24 1.52
N ARG A 183 2.32 -5.89 0.36
CA ARG A 183 1.25 -6.82 0.02
C ARG A 183 1.71 -8.26 0.19
N SER A 184 0.83 -9.05 0.79
CA SER A 184 0.98 -10.50 0.94
C SER A 184 -0.17 -11.17 0.20
N VAL A 185 0.10 -11.63 -1.02
CA VAL A 185 -0.92 -12.16 -1.94
C VAL A 185 -0.64 -13.60 -2.34
N LEU A 186 -1.68 -14.42 -2.43
CA LEU A 186 -1.59 -15.68 -3.16
C LEU A 186 -1.58 -15.37 -4.65
N THR A 187 -0.73 -16.07 -5.40
CA THR A 187 -0.66 -15.90 -6.86
C THR A 187 -0.93 -17.19 -7.60
N ASP A 188 -1.31 -17.07 -8.87
CA ASP A 188 -1.24 -18.19 -9.82
C ASP A 188 0.22 -18.50 -10.22
N ARG A 189 0.40 -19.50 -11.12
CA ARG A 189 1.71 -19.90 -11.66
C ARG A 189 2.43 -18.81 -12.48
N LEU A 190 1.73 -17.77 -12.90
CA LEU A 190 2.30 -16.66 -13.67
C LEU A 190 2.63 -15.46 -12.77
N GLY A 191 2.23 -15.50 -11.49
CA GLY A 191 2.44 -14.44 -10.50
C GLY A 191 1.28 -13.45 -10.40
N TYR A 192 0.13 -13.70 -11.06
CA TYR A 192 -1.04 -12.83 -10.89
C TYR A 192 -1.69 -13.04 -9.52
N PRO A 193 -2.00 -11.97 -8.78
CA PRO A 193 -2.72 -12.09 -7.51
C PRO A 193 -4.10 -12.73 -7.71
N ILE A 194 -4.41 -13.76 -6.94
CA ILE A 194 -5.72 -14.43 -6.91
C ILE A 194 -6.45 -14.26 -5.58
N GLY A 195 -5.75 -13.75 -4.55
CA GLY A 195 -6.33 -13.46 -3.24
C GLY A 195 -5.29 -12.83 -2.31
N GLU A 196 -5.78 -12.13 -1.28
CA GLU A 196 -4.94 -11.61 -0.20
C GLU A 196 -4.76 -12.69 0.88
N VAL A 197 -3.57 -12.75 1.48
CA VAL A 197 -3.29 -13.60 2.65
C VAL A 197 -3.75 -12.93 3.94
N THR A 198 -3.90 -11.60 3.92
CA THR A 198 -4.29 -10.78 5.07
C THR A 198 -5.56 -10.00 4.79
N GLU A 199 -6.36 -9.77 5.83
CA GLU A 199 -7.40 -8.74 5.80
C GLU A 199 -6.72 -7.37 5.94
N GLY A 200 -6.73 -6.59 4.85
CA GLY A 200 -6.06 -5.29 4.80
C GLY A 200 -4.53 -5.38 4.59
N GLN A 201 -3.82 -4.29 4.88
CA GLN A 201 -2.37 -4.19 4.72
C GLN A 201 -1.62 -5.12 5.68
N ALA A 202 -0.54 -5.72 5.18
CA ALA A 202 0.42 -6.39 6.04
C ALA A 202 1.23 -5.35 6.81
N THR A 203 1.30 -5.52 8.13
CA THR A 203 2.08 -4.67 9.03
C THR A 203 3.02 -5.51 9.88
N GLU A 204 3.83 -4.86 10.71
CA GLU A 204 4.67 -5.50 11.72
C GLU A 204 3.89 -6.37 12.72
N ARG A 205 2.58 -6.12 12.85
CA ARG A 205 1.66 -6.86 13.74
C ARG A 205 1.04 -8.09 13.08
N THR A 206 1.06 -8.19 11.76
CA THR A 206 0.53 -9.34 11.03
C THR A 206 1.27 -10.61 11.45
N PRO A 207 0.65 -11.77 11.69
CA PRO A 207 1.39 -13.01 11.98
C PRO A 207 2.37 -13.37 10.85
N PHE A 208 3.57 -13.85 11.19
CA PHE A 208 4.66 -14.07 10.23
C PHE A 208 4.23 -14.97 9.04
N GLU A 209 3.49 -16.03 9.34
CA GLU A 209 2.96 -16.99 8.38
C GLU A 209 2.03 -16.37 7.32
N ARG A 210 1.52 -15.16 7.59
CA ARG A 210 0.62 -14.41 6.69
C ARG A 210 1.30 -13.26 5.93
N ARG A 211 2.60 -13.00 6.11
CA ARG A 211 3.25 -11.78 5.58
C ARG A 211 3.82 -11.88 4.17
N TRP A 212 4.10 -13.09 3.68
CA TRP A 212 5.05 -13.25 2.57
C TRP A 212 4.46 -13.88 1.30
N GLY A 213 3.13 -13.93 1.16
CA GLY A 213 2.52 -14.36 -0.10
C GLY A 213 2.98 -13.48 -1.26
N GLY A 214 3.47 -14.06 -2.35
CA GLY A 214 3.99 -13.30 -3.48
C GLY A 214 5.51 -13.02 -3.41
N TRP A 215 6.17 -13.46 -2.34
CA TRP A 215 7.59 -13.22 -2.08
C TRP A 215 8.38 -14.54 -2.05
N TYR A 216 9.65 -14.45 -2.44
CA TYR A 216 10.62 -15.50 -2.15
C TYR A 216 11.22 -15.29 -0.76
N VAL A 217 11.15 -16.33 0.09
CA VAL A 217 11.77 -16.35 1.42
C VAL A 217 12.74 -17.52 1.48
N SER A 218 13.95 -17.27 1.95
CA SER A 218 15.02 -18.26 2.10
C SER A 218 15.43 -18.41 3.58
N GLY A 219 16.34 -19.34 3.87
CA GLY A 219 16.83 -19.61 5.23
C GLY A 219 15.88 -20.44 6.09
N GLU A 220 16.06 -20.41 7.41
CA GLU A 220 15.27 -21.22 8.37
C GLU A 220 13.77 -20.92 8.31
N ALA A 221 13.43 -19.65 8.03
CA ALA A 221 12.05 -19.20 7.88
C ALA A 221 11.31 -19.94 6.75
N ALA A 222 12.00 -20.36 5.68
CA ALA A 222 11.40 -21.07 4.56
C ALA A 222 10.79 -22.44 4.94
N SER A 223 11.24 -23.02 6.06
CA SER A 223 10.71 -24.28 6.60
C SER A 223 9.48 -24.09 7.48
N MET A 224 9.14 -22.85 7.84
CA MET A 224 7.93 -22.52 8.57
C MET A 224 6.72 -22.57 7.61
N GLY A 225 5.59 -23.11 8.06
CA GLY A 225 4.37 -23.10 7.25
C GLY A 225 3.89 -21.66 7.01
N HIS A 226 4.12 -21.13 5.81
CA HIS A 226 3.79 -19.75 5.42
C HIS A 226 3.43 -19.64 3.93
N SER A 227 2.84 -18.52 3.51
CA SER A 227 2.44 -18.31 2.12
C SER A 227 3.58 -17.92 1.15
N ALA A 228 4.81 -17.68 1.64
CA ALA A 228 5.95 -17.45 0.76
C ALA A 228 6.33 -18.68 -0.05
N ASN A 229 6.95 -18.48 -1.22
CA ASN A 229 7.36 -19.53 -2.16
C ASN A 229 6.20 -20.41 -2.70
N VAL A 230 4.93 -20.05 -2.44
CA VAL A 230 3.75 -20.81 -2.86
C VAL A 230 3.05 -20.14 -4.05
N PHE A 231 2.62 -20.97 -5.00
CA PHE A 231 1.82 -20.57 -6.17
C PHE A 231 0.66 -21.55 -6.34
N SER A 232 -0.53 -21.03 -6.64
CA SER A 232 -1.66 -21.86 -7.04
C SER A 232 -1.39 -22.48 -8.41
N PRO A 233 -1.76 -23.76 -8.62
CA PRO A 233 -1.75 -24.43 -9.91
C PRO A 233 -2.43 -23.66 -11.05
#